data_AF-A0AAW6Q4M8-F1
#
_entry.id   AF-A0AAW6Q4M8-F1
#
_cell.length_a   1.000
_cell.length_b   1.000
_cell.length_c   1.000
_cell.angle_alpha   90.00
_cell.angle_beta   90.00
_cell.angle_gamma   90.00
#
_symmetry.space_group_name_H-M   'P 1'
#
loop_
_entity.id
_entity.type
_entity.pdbx_description
1 polymer ?
#
loop_
_entity_poly.entity_id
_entity_poly.type
_entity_poly.pdbx_seq_one_letter_code
_entity_poly.pdbx_strand_id
1 'polypeptide(L)'
;MANKDGIIKRILKKFTPYMPKHNVLFNVYGQPINEHPVVIWYSDNDDMYYFVKARRASKNGTTRYKLPTEILIPASATKSDSLFFKDSLLDCSQIFRMRAKDFEVAYGRTNYPEIDQLPFNYAMQIINQIEKNFKNDHISLMNVSIIGYNNKQKPIIEPELLYASKASFDQENGWWEKLLKVEDSETIRKANAFVVNYHRKEHTSVELNPVKAGIDITKEELMVDRVYTPIYHYIYNNKLLDKGANVAQIIDLVKKHIFNTEEFKDYKLSDADVWGSLTLPWGERRVNLNIIDEYRINSDKLTKIQQNYFFDNIEDKKLLEFKSAYENEKLAKWVDNSCFYDEFRHYIKQEFEGYNWPKEEIATWFIKQRFRIKNISIIDKEVENRNLLAQQEHQKDKE
;
A
#
# COMPACT_ATOMS: atom_id res chain seq x y z
N MET A 1 -18.67 43.85 25.28
CA MET A 1 -18.50 42.44 25.71
C MET A 1 -19.02 41.54 24.60
N ALA A 2 -18.13 40.87 23.87
CA ALA A 2 -18.55 39.92 22.83
C ALA A 2 -19.21 38.71 23.52
N ASN A 3 -20.46 38.44 23.15
CA ASN A 3 -21.29 37.40 23.74
C ASN A 3 -20.53 36.05 23.72
N LYS A 4 -20.44 35.37 24.87
CA LYS A 4 -19.75 34.06 25.01
C LYS A 4 -20.28 33.06 23.99
N ASP A 5 -21.55 33.14 23.61
CA ASP A 5 -22.17 32.31 22.57
C ASP A 5 -21.64 32.60 21.16
N GLY A 6 -21.24 33.84 20.87
CA GLY A 6 -20.63 34.24 19.61
C GLY A 6 -19.19 33.77 19.48
N ILE A 7 -18.43 33.77 20.58
CA ILE A 7 -17.06 33.23 20.64
C ILE A 7 -17.09 31.70 20.57
N ILE A 8 -18.02 31.05 21.28
CA ILE A 8 -18.24 29.60 21.23
C ILE A 8 -18.69 29.17 19.83
N LYS A 9 -19.58 29.91 19.13
CA LYS A 9 -19.92 29.63 17.71
C LYS A 9 -18.76 29.84 16.74
N ARG A 10 -17.83 30.76 17.05
CA ARG A 10 -16.66 31.05 16.19
C ARG A 10 -15.55 30.02 16.38
N ILE A 11 -15.39 29.48 17.60
CA ILE A 11 -14.54 28.32 17.94
C ILE A 11 -15.20 27.01 17.48
N LEU A 12 -16.53 26.93 17.47
CA LEU A 12 -17.35 25.85 16.90
C LEU A 12 -17.72 26.06 15.43
N LYS A 13 -16.99 26.87 14.67
CA LYS A 13 -16.71 26.49 13.28
C LYS A 13 -15.77 25.28 13.34
N LYS A 14 -16.30 24.18 13.89
CA LYS A 14 -15.81 22.84 13.69
C LYS A 14 -15.69 22.74 12.18
N PHE A 15 -14.45 22.69 11.72
CA PHE A 15 -14.15 22.23 10.38
C PHE A 15 -14.86 20.87 10.28
N THR A 16 -15.99 20.84 9.60
CA THR A 16 -16.47 19.60 8.98
C THR A 16 -15.52 19.33 7.82
N PRO A 17 -15.21 18.07 7.46
CA PRO A 17 -14.46 17.83 6.23
C PRO A 17 -15.24 18.57 5.15
N TYR A 18 -14.60 19.53 4.49
CA TYR A 18 -15.31 20.49 3.67
C TYR A 18 -16.10 19.70 2.63
N MET A 19 -17.44 19.85 2.63
CA MET A 19 -18.26 19.20 1.63
C MET A 19 -18.01 19.90 0.30
N PRO A 20 -17.92 19.15 -0.82
CA PRO A 20 -17.92 19.74 -2.15
C PRO A 20 -19.02 20.81 -2.29
N LYS A 21 -18.73 21.89 -3.01
CA LYS A 21 -19.71 22.94 -3.31
C LYS A 21 -20.92 22.37 -4.08
N HIS A 22 -20.69 21.32 -4.86
CA HIS A 22 -21.68 20.61 -5.65
C HIS A 22 -21.54 19.10 -5.44
N ASN A 23 -22.64 18.34 -5.50
CA ASN A 23 -22.57 16.89 -5.29
C ASN A 23 -21.86 16.21 -6.47
N VAL A 24 -20.80 15.46 -6.17
CA VAL A 24 -19.98 14.69 -7.13
C VAL A 24 -20.07 13.18 -6.90
N LEU A 25 -20.86 12.75 -5.92
CA LEU A 25 -21.00 11.34 -5.56
C LEU A 25 -22.38 10.82 -5.90
N PHE A 26 -22.39 9.63 -6.47
CA PHE A 26 -23.60 8.95 -6.90
C PHE A 26 -23.54 7.47 -6.55
N ASN A 27 -24.70 6.88 -6.33
CA ASN A 27 -24.85 5.44 -6.21
C ASN A 27 -24.70 4.80 -7.61
N VAL A 28 -24.57 3.48 -7.74
CA VAL A 28 -24.36 2.79 -9.04
C VAL A 28 -25.51 2.98 -10.04
N TYR A 29 -26.68 3.42 -9.56
CA TYR A 29 -27.87 3.76 -10.33
C TYR A 29 -27.93 5.24 -10.76
N GLY A 30 -26.86 6.02 -10.51
CA GLY A 30 -26.79 7.43 -10.86
C GLY A 30 -27.55 8.38 -9.92
N GLN A 31 -27.99 7.90 -8.75
CA GLN A 31 -28.65 8.73 -7.75
C GLN A 31 -27.60 9.53 -6.95
N PRO A 32 -27.75 10.87 -6.82
CA PRO A 32 -26.88 11.66 -5.97
C PRO A 32 -26.91 11.18 -4.50
N ILE A 33 -25.76 10.98 -3.89
CA ILE A 33 -25.64 10.58 -2.47
C ILE A 33 -24.97 11.66 -1.65
N ASN A 34 -25.39 11.83 -0.40
CA ASN A 34 -24.84 12.84 0.51
C ASN A 34 -23.73 12.24 1.37
N GLU A 35 -22.60 11.97 0.73
CA GLU A 35 -21.40 11.40 1.33
C GLU A 35 -20.17 12.28 1.03
N HIS A 36 -19.01 11.91 1.56
CA HIS A 36 -17.79 12.69 1.41
C HIS A 36 -16.87 12.04 0.37
N PRO A 37 -16.42 12.74 -0.69
CA PRO A 37 -15.41 12.20 -1.58
C PRO A 37 -14.04 12.22 -0.90
N VAL A 38 -13.27 11.16 -1.13
CA VAL A 38 -11.88 11.02 -0.67
C VAL A 38 -11.03 10.66 -1.87
N VAL A 39 -10.10 11.55 -2.24
CA VAL A 39 -9.19 11.35 -3.37
C VAL A 39 -8.16 10.30 -3.02
N ILE A 40 -8.02 9.30 -3.88
CA ILE A 40 -7.02 8.24 -3.77
C ILE A 40 -5.76 8.66 -4.51
N TRP A 41 -5.90 9.16 -5.74
CA TRP A 41 -4.80 9.74 -6.51
C TRP A 41 -5.30 10.70 -7.58
N TYR A 42 -4.35 11.42 -8.16
CA TYR A 42 -4.50 12.20 -9.37
C TYR A 42 -3.59 11.63 -10.45
N SER A 43 -4.09 11.52 -11.67
CA SER A 43 -3.36 10.97 -12.81
C SER A 43 -3.05 12.08 -13.81
N ASP A 44 -1.76 12.44 -13.91
CA ASP A 44 -1.26 13.39 -14.90
C ASP A 44 -1.47 12.93 -16.35
N ASN A 45 -1.53 11.61 -16.58
CA ASN A 45 -1.64 11.04 -17.91
C ASN A 45 -2.99 11.33 -18.57
N ASP A 46 -4.06 11.37 -17.79
CA ASP A 46 -5.43 11.61 -18.29
C ASP A 46 -6.12 12.82 -17.65
N ASP A 47 -5.42 13.60 -16.81
CA ASP A 47 -5.91 14.79 -16.13
C ASP A 47 -7.16 14.50 -15.28
N MET A 48 -7.13 13.39 -14.53
CA MET A 48 -8.26 12.89 -13.75
C MET A 48 -7.92 12.73 -12.27
N TYR A 49 -8.81 13.20 -11.40
CA TYR A 49 -8.88 12.74 -10.01
C TYR A 49 -9.65 11.43 -9.93
N TYR A 50 -9.12 10.51 -9.13
CA TYR A 50 -9.78 9.28 -8.76
C TYR A 50 -10.08 9.28 -7.27
N PHE A 51 -11.34 9.05 -6.92
CA PHE A 51 -11.82 9.19 -5.55
C PHE A 51 -12.88 8.16 -5.22
N VAL A 52 -13.08 7.95 -3.93
CA VAL A 52 -14.09 7.05 -3.36
C VAL A 52 -15.02 7.80 -2.43
N LYS A 53 -16.06 7.12 -1.93
CA LYS A 53 -17.04 7.70 -1.01
C LYS A 53 -16.77 7.28 0.43
N ALA A 54 -16.97 8.22 1.35
CA ALA A 54 -16.89 7.98 2.78
C ALA A 54 -18.17 8.47 3.48
N ARG A 55 -18.67 7.65 4.40
CA ARG A 55 -19.84 7.93 5.23
C ARG A 55 -19.51 7.78 6.69
N ARG A 56 -20.26 8.48 7.56
CA ARG A 56 -20.08 8.33 9.01
C ARG A 56 -20.37 6.88 9.44
N ALA A 57 -19.53 6.36 10.32
CA ALA A 57 -19.70 5.05 10.96
C ALA A 57 -20.93 5.01 11.89
N SER A 58 -21.42 6.17 12.34
CA SER A 58 -22.65 6.27 13.12
C SER A 58 -23.62 7.34 12.56
N LYS A 59 -24.92 7.09 12.72
CA LYS A 59 -26.00 8.05 12.43
C LYS A 59 -26.94 8.09 13.63
N ASN A 60 -27.13 9.27 14.20
CA ASN A 60 -28.02 9.51 15.36
C ASN A 60 -27.74 8.58 16.56
N GLY A 61 -26.46 8.28 16.83
CA GLY A 61 -26.05 7.39 17.93
C GLY A 61 -26.05 5.90 17.58
N THR A 62 -26.63 5.50 16.45
CA THR A 62 -26.62 4.12 15.99
C THR A 62 -25.40 3.85 15.10
N THR A 63 -24.60 2.85 15.47
CA THR A 63 -23.51 2.33 14.63
C THR A 63 -24.10 1.73 13.36
N ARG A 64 -23.58 2.16 12.21
CA ARG A 64 -23.97 1.59 10.92
C ARG A 64 -23.24 0.28 10.69
N TYR A 65 -23.91 -0.64 10.01
CA TYR A 65 -23.27 -1.83 9.50
C TYR A 65 -22.12 -1.45 8.55
N LYS A 66 -20.96 -2.08 8.73
CA LYS A 66 -19.77 -1.94 7.88
C LYS A 66 -19.84 -2.99 6.79
N LEU A 67 -19.76 -2.56 5.52
CA LEU A 67 -19.74 -3.46 4.38
C LEU A 67 -18.37 -4.16 4.27
N PRO A 68 -18.30 -5.37 3.67
CA PRO A 68 -17.02 -6.07 3.45
C PRO A 68 -16.02 -5.31 2.56
N THR A 69 -16.53 -4.37 1.77
CA THR A 69 -15.83 -3.47 0.85
C THR A 69 -15.34 -2.19 1.52
N GLU A 70 -15.81 -1.92 2.73
CA GLU A 70 -15.48 -0.72 3.49
C GLU A 70 -14.32 -0.95 4.45
N ILE A 71 -13.60 0.12 4.74
CA ILE A 71 -12.66 0.20 5.86
C ILE A 71 -13.17 1.19 6.91
N LEU A 72 -12.77 0.98 8.17
CA LEU A 72 -13.07 1.93 9.25
C LEU A 72 -11.87 2.84 9.44
N ILE A 73 -12.06 4.14 9.22
CA ILE A 73 -11.10 5.16 9.59
C ILE A 73 -11.59 5.82 10.88
N PRO A 74 -10.90 5.62 12.02
CA PRO A 74 -11.28 6.27 13.26
C PRO A 74 -10.95 7.76 13.19
N ALA A 75 -11.73 8.61 13.87
CA ALA A 75 -11.46 10.05 13.89
C ALA A 75 -10.05 10.37 14.41
N SER A 76 -9.56 9.56 15.35
CA SER A 76 -8.24 9.68 15.96
C SER A 76 -7.07 9.39 14.99
N ALA A 77 -7.33 8.73 13.87
CA ALA A 77 -6.30 8.51 12.84
C ALA A 77 -5.91 9.81 12.15
N THR A 78 -6.74 10.84 12.25
CA THR A 78 -6.57 12.07 11.50
C THR A 78 -6.37 13.21 12.51
N LYS A 79 -5.49 14.17 12.23
CA LYS A 79 -5.32 15.36 13.09
C LYS A 79 -6.66 16.06 13.28
N SER A 80 -6.83 16.77 14.39
CA SER A 80 -8.10 17.45 14.74
C SER A 80 -8.56 18.51 13.75
N ASP A 81 -7.75 18.82 12.73
CA ASP A 81 -7.96 19.75 11.61
C ASP A 81 -8.01 19.06 10.23
N SER A 82 -8.19 17.73 10.17
CA SER A 82 -7.97 16.93 8.95
C SER A 82 -9.18 16.09 8.47
N LEU A 83 -8.93 15.07 7.62
CA LEU A 83 -9.88 14.30 6.79
C LEU A 83 -11.18 13.84 7.47
N PHE A 84 -11.09 13.33 8.71
CA PHE A 84 -12.20 12.64 9.38
C PHE A 84 -12.39 13.10 10.83
N PHE A 85 -13.35 13.99 11.06
CA PHE A 85 -13.71 14.44 12.43
C PHE A 85 -14.57 13.45 13.21
N LYS A 86 -14.99 12.37 12.56
CA LYS A 86 -15.79 11.28 13.12
C LYS A 86 -15.33 9.99 12.48
N ASP A 87 -15.48 8.91 13.23
CA ASP A 87 -15.31 7.56 12.69
C ASP A 87 -16.12 7.43 11.41
N SER A 88 -15.44 6.98 10.36
CA SER A 88 -15.95 6.96 9.00
C SER A 88 -15.71 5.60 8.36
N LEU A 89 -16.66 5.18 7.55
CA LEU A 89 -16.60 4.00 6.72
C LEU A 89 -16.33 4.47 5.29
N LEU A 90 -15.18 4.09 4.75
CA LEU A 90 -14.76 4.45 3.39
C LEU A 90 -14.98 3.23 2.50
N ASP A 91 -15.80 3.39 1.47
CA ASP A 91 -16.20 2.32 0.55
C ASP A 91 -15.22 2.24 -0.62
N CYS A 92 -14.44 1.16 -0.66
CA CYS A 92 -13.44 0.92 -1.69
C CYS A 92 -13.99 0.15 -2.90
N SER A 93 -15.31 -0.12 -3.01
CA SER A 93 -15.86 -0.85 -4.16
C SER A 93 -16.36 0.05 -5.29
N GLN A 94 -16.64 1.33 -5.03
CA GLN A 94 -17.07 2.26 -6.08
C GLN A 94 -16.05 3.40 -6.21
N ILE A 95 -15.37 3.41 -7.35
CA ILE A 95 -14.38 4.43 -7.70
C ILE A 95 -15.04 5.42 -8.66
N PHE A 96 -14.83 6.70 -8.39
CA PHE A 96 -15.25 7.80 -9.23
C PHE A 96 -14.02 8.39 -9.90
N ARG A 97 -14.18 8.84 -11.14
CA ARG A 97 -13.19 9.68 -11.82
C ARG A 97 -13.82 10.96 -12.33
N MET A 98 -13.08 12.06 -12.27
CA MET A 98 -13.51 13.37 -12.74
C MET A 98 -12.30 14.18 -13.20
N ARG A 99 -12.45 14.93 -14.30
CA ARG A 99 -11.37 15.79 -14.81
C ARG A 99 -10.96 16.81 -13.76
N ALA A 100 -9.67 17.13 -13.68
CA ALA A 100 -9.16 18.04 -12.65
C ALA A 100 -9.91 19.38 -12.62
N LYS A 101 -10.05 20.03 -13.77
CA LYS A 101 -10.81 21.28 -13.90
C LYS A 101 -12.27 21.19 -13.44
N ASP A 102 -12.93 20.06 -13.71
CA ASP A 102 -14.34 19.87 -13.36
C ASP A 102 -14.45 19.60 -11.85
N PHE A 103 -13.54 18.79 -11.32
CA PHE A 103 -13.42 18.49 -9.91
C PHE A 103 -13.17 19.76 -9.10
N GLU A 104 -12.24 20.63 -9.52
CA GLU A 104 -11.99 21.92 -8.87
C GLU A 104 -13.22 22.83 -8.84
N VAL A 105 -13.98 22.90 -9.94
CA VAL A 105 -15.23 23.67 -10.00
C VAL A 105 -16.29 23.08 -9.06
N ALA A 106 -16.45 21.76 -9.06
CA ALA A 106 -17.45 21.07 -8.27
C ALA A 106 -17.12 21.06 -6.77
N TYR A 107 -15.84 20.88 -6.43
CA TYR A 107 -15.34 20.88 -5.07
C TYR A 107 -15.27 22.31 -4.52
N GLY A 108 -14.76 23.25 -5.32
CA GLY A 108 -14.72 24.69 -5.05
C GLY A 108 -13.53 25.18 -4.24
N ARG A 109 -12.53 24.32 -3.99
CA ARG A 109 -11.25 24.60 -3.28
C ARG A 109 -10.17 23.60 -3.69
N THR A 110 -8.92 23.94 -3.43
CA THR A 110 -7.73 23.09 -3.68
C THR A 110 -7.32 22.22 -2.49
N ASN A 111 -7.93 22.39 -1.32
CA ASN A 111 -7.66 21.56 -0.14
C ASN A 111 -8.83 20.59 0.06
N TYR A 112 -8.71 19.40 -0.55
CA TYR A 112 -9.65 18.30 -0.45
C TYR A 112 -8.99 17.10 0.23
N PRO A 113 -9.80 16.17 0.79
CA PRO A 113 -9.32 14.92 1.33
C PRO A 113 -8.51 14.09 0.34
N GLU A 114 -7.24 13.82 0.67
CA GLU A 114 -6.36 12.88 -0.03
C GLU A 114 -5.88 11.79 0.93
N ILE A 115 -5.65 10.57 0.44
CA ILE A 115 -5.23 9.45 1.30
C ILE A 115 -3.81 9.60 1.86
N ASP A 116 -2.95 10.37 1.21
CA ASP A 116 -1.56 10.64 1.63
C ASP A 116 -1.47 11.46 2.93
N GLN A 117 -2.57 12.13 3.29
CA GLN A 117 -2.79 12.85 4.54
C GLN A 117 -3.15 11.90 5.70
N LEU A 118 -3.50 10.64 5.42
CA LEU A 118 -3.73 9.62 6.44
C LEU A 118 -2.40 9.01 6.92
N PRO A 119 -2.36 8.48 8.16
CA PRO A 119 -1.22 7.67 8.57
C PRO A 119 -1.03 6.48 7.62
N PHE A 120 0.23 6.12 7.37
CA PHE A 120 0.63 5.16 6.34
C PHE A 120 -0.16 3.84 6.39
N ASN A 121 -0.38 3.29 7.59
CA ASN A 121 -1.16 2.07 7.77
C ASN A 121 -2.60 2.18 7.21
N TYR A 122 -3.26 3.32 7.34
CA TYR A 122 -4.61 3.54 6.82
C TYR A 122 -4.61 3.80 5.32
N ALA A 123 -3.65 4.58 4.81
CA ALA A 123 -3.48 4.79 3.37
C ALA A 123 -3.28 3.44 2.66
N MET A 124 -2.38 2.60 3.18
CA MET A 124 -2.15 1.25 2.66
C MET A 124 -3.36 0.33 2.83
N GLN A 125 -4.14 0.44 3.91
CA GLN A 125 -5.39 -0.32 4.05
C GLN A 125 -6.42 0.03 2.96
N ILE A 126 -6.52 1.30 2.54
CA ILE A 126 -7.39 1.71 1.43
C ILE A 126 -6.94 1.03 0.14
N ILE A 127 -5.66 1.17 -0.21
CA ILE A 127 -5.06 0.58 -1.40
C ILE A 127 -5.27 -0.94 -1.43
N ASN A 128 -4.92 -1.63 -0.34
CA ASN A 128 -5.08 -3.08 -0.23
C ASN A 128 -6.54 -3.52 -0.31
N GLN A 129 -7.49 -2.74 0.22
CA GLN A 129 -8.91 -3.05 0.11
C GLN A 129 -9.42 -2.86 -1.33
N ILE A 130 -8.92 -1.86 -2.07
CA ILE A 130 -9.23 -1.70 -3.50
C ILE A 130 -8.68 -2.89 -4.30
N GLU A 131 -7.42 -3.28 -4.08
CA GLU A 131 -6.83 -4.48 -4.72
C GLU A 131 -7.62 -5.76 -4.40
N LYS A 132 -8.06 -5.91 -3.14
CA LYS A 132 -8.90 -7.04 -2.71
C LYS A 132 -10.25 -7.03 -3.43
N ASN A 133 -10.88 -5.87 -3.56
CA ASN A 133 -12.14 -5.71 -4.29
C ASN A 133 -11.97 -6.04 -5.77
N PHE A 134 -10.83 -5.69 -6.39
CA PHE A 134 -10.48 -6.13 -7.74
C PHE A 134 -10.38 -7.66 -7.86
N LYS A 135 -9.65 -8.31 -6.95
CA LYS A 135 -9.47 -9.78 -6.96
C LYS A 135 -10.78 -10.54 -6.77
N ASN A 136 -11.71 -9.97 -6.00
CA ASN A 136 -13.01 -10.57 -5.70
C ASN A 136 -14.11 -10.16 -6.69
N ASP A 137 -13.79 -9.43 -7.75
CA ASP A 137 -14.76 -8.84 -8.69
C ASP A 137 -15.90 -8.11 -7.97
N HIS A 138 -15.55 -7.24 -7.03
CA HIS A 138 -16.48 -6.39 -6.28
C HIS A 138 -16.08 -4.91 -6.45
N ILE A 139 -16.08 -4.45 -7.70
CA ILE A 139 -15.62 -3.10 -8.06
C ILE A 139 -16.55 -2.46 -9.10
N SER A 140 -16.69 -1.14 -9.06
CA SER A 140 -17.33 -0.32 -10.08
C SER A 140 -16.54 0.96 -10.32
N LEU A 141 -16.65 1.48 -11.54
CA LEU A 141 -16.04 2.73 -11.99
C LEU A 141 -17.11 3.64 -12.59
N MET A 142 -17.16 4.86 -12.07
CA MET A 142 -18.08 5.89 -12.50
C MET A 142 -17.32 7.13 -12.98
N ASN A 143 -17.64 7.60 -14.18
CA ASN A 143 -17.19 8.89 -14.65
C ASN A 143 -18.16 9.97 -14.18
N VAL A 144 -17.64 11.10 -13.70
CA VAL A 144 -18.44 12.26 -13.31
C VAL A 144 -17.92 13.45 -14.09
N SER A 145 -18.83 14.22 -14.68
CA SER A 145 -18.46 15.36 -15.53
C SER A 145 -19.39 16.55 -15.37
N ILE A 146 -18.89 17.75 -15.67
CA ILE A 146 -19.73 18.94 -15.82
C ILE A 146 -20.11 19.05 -17.30
N ILE A 147 -21.38 18.81 -17.62
CA ILE A 147 -21.89 18.86 -19.00
C ILE A 147 -22.38 20.26 -19.42
N GLY A 148 -22.45 21.19 -18.47
CA GLY A 148 -22.91 22.55 -18.73
C GLY A 148 -23.29 23.29 -17.45
N TYR A 149 -23.99 24.42 -17.61
CA TYR A 149 -24.47 25.26 -16.52
C TYR A 149 -25.96 25.52 -16.67
N ASN A 150 -26.70 25.48 -15.57
CA ASN A 150 -28.12 25.83 -15.59
C ASN A 150 -28.32 27.35 -15.64
N ASN A 151 -29.58 27.78 -15.75
CA ASN A 151 -29.96 29.21 -15.82
C ASN A 151 -29.50 30.05 -14.61
N LYS A 152 -29.07 29.42 -13.51
CA LYS A 152 -28.51 30.07 -12.32
C LYS A 152 -26.99 30.02 -12.28
N GLN A 153 -26.33 29.70 -13.40
CA GLN A 153 -24.88 29.51 -13.51
C GLN A 153 -24.33 28.47 -12.51
N LYS A 154 -25.13 27.47 -12.14
CA LYS A 154 -24.65 26.32 -11.37
C LYS A 154 -24.29 25.18 -12.32
N PRO A 155 -23.15 24.49 -12.10
CA PRO A 155 -22.76 23.37 -12.94
C PRO A 155 -23.82 22.27 -12.89
N ILE A 156 -24.06 21.65 -14.05
CA ILE A 156 -24.87 20.46 -14.23
C ILE A 156 -23.89 19.29 -14.22
N ILE A 157 -23.92 18.51 -13.15
CA ILE A 157 -23.02 17.38 -12.93
C ILE A 157 -23.78 16.10 -13.29
N GLU A 158 -23.20 15.31 -14.20
CA GLU A 158 -23.79 14.05 -14.64
C GLU A 158 -22.85 12.86 -14.39
N PRO A 159 -23.36 11.77 -13.82
CA PRO A 159 -22.66 10.51 -13.70
C PRO A 159 -22.82 9.66 -14.96
N GLU A 160 -21.80 8.88 -15.29
CA GLU A 160 -21.84 7.79 -16.26
C GLU A 160 -21.21 6.54 -15.65
N LEU A 161 -21.96 5.44 -15.58
CA LEU A 161 -21.42 4.15 -15.14
C LEU A 161 -20.60 3.52 -16.28
N LEU A 162 -19.28 3.44 -16.08
CA LEU A 162 -18.38 2.84 -17.05
C LEU A 162 -18.30 1.33 -16.89
N TYR A 163 -18.15 0.89 -15.65
CA TYR A 163 -18.06 -0.51 -15.26
C TYR A 163 -18.74 -0.72 -13.91
N ALA A 164 -19.39 -1.86 -13.74
CA ALA A 164 -19.69 -2.42 -12.43
C ALA A 164 -19.66 -3.94 -12.53
N SER A 165 -19.06 -4.61 -11.56
CA SER A 165 -19.28 -6.03 -11.37
C SER A 165 -20.68 -6.29 -10.82
N LYS A 166 -21.16 -7.52 -10.96
CA LYS A 166 -22.46 -7.92 -10.39
C LYS A 166 -22.52 -7.67 -8.89
N ALA A 167 -21.48 -8.05 -8.15
CA ALA A 167 -21.44 -7.85 -6.71
C ALA A 167 -21.51 -6.36 -6.32
N SER A 168 -20.78 -5.49 -7.04
CA SER A 168 -20.81 -4.05 -6.79
C SER A 168 -22.16 -3.42 -7.16
N PHE A 169 -22.79 -3.88 -8.24
CA PHE A 169 -24.10 -3.39 -8.66
C PHE A 169 -25.19 -3.81 -7.66
N ASP A 170 -25.15 -5.09 -7.25
CA ASP A 170 -26.13 -5.67 -6.33
C ASP A 170 -26.05 -5.10 -4.90
N GLN A 171 -24.87 -4.60 -4.48
CA GLN A 171 -24.65 -4.00 -3.17
C GLN A 171 -25.67 -2.89 -2.85
N GLU A 172 -26.18 -2.19 -3.86
CA GLU A 172 -27.11 -1.07 -3.70
C GLU A 172 -28.56 -1.40 -4.10
N ASN A 173 -28.90 -2.67 -4.37
CA ASN A 173 -30.24 -3.10 -4.78
C ASN A 173 -31.35 -2.66 -3.81
N GLY A 174 -31.05 -2.64 -2.51
CA GLY A 174 -32.02 -2.20 -1.50
C GLY A 174 -32.46 -0.73 -1.65
N TRP A 175 -31.68 0.11 -2.34
CA TRP A 175 -32.12 1.45 -2.73
C TRP A 175 -33.09 1.38 -3.91
N TRP A 176 -32.75 0.61 -4.94
CA TRP A 176 -33.57 0.44 -6.13
C TRP A 176 -34.95 -0.14 -5.81
N GLU A 177 -35.01 -1.19 -4.98
CA GLU A 177 -36.26 -1.81 -4.52
C GLU A 177 -37.16 -0.83 -3.75
N LYS A 178 -36.57 0.11 -3.01
CA LYS A 178 -37.32 1.17 -2.32
C LYS A 178 -37.81 2.23 -3.28
N LEU A 179 -37.02 2.58 -4.29
CA LEU A 179 -37.40 3.53 -5.33
C LEU A 179 -38.61 3.02 -6.13
N LEU A 180 -38.64 1.73 -6.48
CA LEU A 180 -39.78 1.13 -7.20
C LEU A 180 -41.10 1.15 -6.40
N LYS A 181 -41.04 1.33 -5.08
CA LYS A 181 -42.22 1.42 -4.21
C LYS A 181 -42.77 2.84 -4.07
N VAL A 182 -42.05 3.86 -4.56
CA VAL A 182 -42.50 5.25 -4.54
C VAL A 182 -42.85 5.71 -5.96
N GLU A 183 -43.87 6.56 -6.12
CA GLU A 183 -44.37 7.00 -7.43
C GLU A 183 -43.53 8.14 -8.07
N ASP A 184 -42.20 8.11 -7.91
CA ASP A 184 -41.30 9.09 -8.53
C ASP A 184 -40.88 8.64 -9.93
N SER A 185 -41.77 8.86 -10.90
CA SER A 185 -41.61 8.42 -12.29
C SER A 185 -40.32 8.91 -12.96
N GLU A 186 -39.86 10.12 -12.65
CA GLU A 186 -38.67 10.69 -13.28
C GLU A 186 -37.38 10.10 -12.70
N THR A 187 -37.30 9.92 -11.38
CA THR A 187 -36.15 9.26 -10.75
C THR A 187 -36.07 7.80 -11.16
N ILE A 188 -37.22 7.10 -11.25
CA ILE A 188 -37.30 5.72 -11.77
C ILE A 188 -36.78 5.66 -13.21
N ARG A 189 -37.22 6.59 -14.07
CA ARG A 189 -36.78 6.65 -15.48
C ARG A 189 -35.27 6.81 -15.60
N LYS A 190 -34.66 7.70 -14.79
CA LYS A 190 -33.21 7.92 -14.78
C LYS A 190 -32.44 6.69 -14.29
N ALA A 191 -32.86 6.10 -13.17
CA ALA A 191 -32.23 4.88 -12.64
C ALA A 191 -32.35 3.69 -13.60
N ASN A 192 -33.49 3.54 -14.28
CA ASN A 192 -33.66 2.51 -15.31
C ASN A 192 -32.68 2.67 -16.48
N ALA A 193 -32.27 3.90 -16.82
CA ALA A 193 -31.25 4.10 -17.84
C ALA A 193 -29.90 3.49 -17.42
N PHE A 194 -29.54 3.56 -16.13
CA PHE A 194 -28.35 2.92 -15.57
C PHE A 194 -28.46 1.38 -15.58
N VAL A 195 -29.63 0.84 -15.21
CA VAL A 195 -29.90 -0.61 -15.28
C VAL A 195 -29.77 -1.13 -16.71
N VAL A 196 -30.37 -0.43 -17.67
CA VAL A 196 -30.29 -0.79 -19.09
C VAL A 196 -28.85 -0.69 -19.60
N ASN A 197 -28.12 0.37 -19.25
CA ASN A 197 -26.72 0.54 -19.63
C ASN A 197 -25.85 -0.59 -19.07
N TYR A 198 -26.04 -0.92 -17.78
CA TYR A 198 -25.38 -2.05 -17.12
C TYR A 198 -25.60 -3.36 -17.88
N HIS A 199 -26.85 -3.71 -18.23
CA HIS A 199 -27.14 -4.96 -18.93
C HIS A 199 -26.76 -4.97 -20.43
N ARG A 200 -26.55 -3.80 -21.06
CA ARG A 200 -26.20 -3.70 -22.49
C ARG A 200 -24.69 -3.64 -22.73
N LYS A 201 -23.92 -3.06 -21.81
CA LYS A 201 -22.46 -3.04 -21.93
C LYS A 201 -21.96 -4.47 -21.71
N GLU A 202 -21.22 -5.01 -22.67
CA GLU A 202 -20.27 -6.08 -22.35
C GLU A 202 -19.34 -5.49 -21.29
N HIS A 203 -19.38 -6.03 -20.07
CA HIS A 203 -18.59 -5.53 -18.93
C HIS A 203 -17.10 -5.75 -19.20
N THR A 204 -16.51 -4.93 -20.05
CA THR A 204 -15.10 -5.06 -20.39
C THR A 204 -14.28 -4.49 -19.25
N SER A 205 -13.53 -5.36 -18.58
CA SER A 205 -12.62 -4.99 -17.49
C SER A 205 -11.49 -4.06 -17.94
N VAL A 206 -11.38 -3.80 -19.25
CA VAL A 206 -10.46 -2.82 -19.87
C VAL A 206 -10.68 -1.42 -19.33
N GLU A 207 -11.93 -1.03 -19.03
CA GLU A 207 -12.26 0.27 -18.42
C GLU A 207 -11.57 0.47 -17.05
N LEU A 208 -11.20 -0.61 -16.37
CA LEU A 208 -10.53 -0.59 -15.08
C LEU A 208 -9.01 -0.51 -15.19
N ASN A 209 -8.42 -0.59 -16.39
CA ASN A 209 -6.98 -0.54 -16.56
C ASN A 209 -6.33 0.73 -15.98
N PRO A 210 -6.88 1.95 -16.19
CA PRO A 210 -6.34 3.15 -15.58
C PRO A 210 -6.37 3.11 -14.04
N VAL A 211 -7.41 2.48 -13.47
CA VAL A 211 -7.54 2.33 -12.02
C VAL A 211 -6.47 1.37 -11.49
N LYS A 212 -6.26 0.21 -12.14
CA LYS A 212 -5.22 -0.74 -11.74
C LYS A 212 -3.84 -0.09 -11.77
N ALA A 213 -3.51 0.58 -12.86
CA ALA A 213 -2.23 1.28 -13.01
C ALA A 213 -2.07 2.39 -11.96
N GLY A 214 -3.12 3.20 -11.73
CA GLY A 214 -3.11 4.25 -10.72
C GLY A 214 -2.89 3.72 -9.30
N ILE A 215 -3.53 2.60 -8.95
CA ILE A 215 -3.35 1.95 -7.64
C ILE A 215 -1.91 1.44 -7.47
N ASP A 216 -1.34 0.80 -8.49
CA ASP A 216 0.05 0.31 -8.44
C ASP A 216 1.04 1.48 -8.25
N ILE A 217 0.87 2.57 -9.01
CA ILE A 217 1.70 3.78 -8.91
C ILE A 217 1.55 4.43 -7.52
N THR A 218 0.31 4.65 -7.06
CA THR A 218 0.05 5.29 -5.76
C THR A 218 0.66 4.49 -4.62
N LYS A 219 0.60 3.15 -4.71
CA LYS A 219 1.23 2.25 -3.74
C LYS A 219 2.75 2.40 -3.74
N GLU A 220 3.36 2.43 -4.92
CA GLU A 220 4.80 2.62 -5.07
C GLU A 220 5.25 3.97 -4.51
N GLU A 221 4.55 5.05 -4.85
CA GLU A 221 4.83 6.40 -4.33
C GLU A 221 4.74 6.46 -2.81
N LEU A 222 3.67 5.90 -2.22
CA LEU A 222 3.54 5.81 -0.76
C LEU A 222 4.68 5.02 -0.12
N MET A 223 5.11 3.92 -0.72
CA MET A 223 6.24 3.12 -0.25
C MET A 223 7.56 3.90 -0.37
N VAL A 224 7.80 4.57 -1.49
CA VAL A 224 8.99 5.39 -1.73
C VAL A 224 9.08 6.51 -0.69
N ASP A 225 8.00 7.25 -0.50
CA ASP A 225 7.99 8.45 0.35
C ASP A 225 8.01 8.11 1.83
N ARG A 226 7.21 7.13 2.26
CA ARG A 226 6.98 6.84 3.69
C ARG A 226 7.83 5.71 4.24
N VAL A 227 8.35 4.81 3.40
CA VAL A 227 9.15 3.65 3.85
C VAL A 227 10.59 3.76 3.36
N TYR A 228 10.80 3.78 2.05
CA TYR A 228 12.14 3.64 1.47
C TYR A 228 12.98 4.87 1.74
N THR A 229 12.44 6.08 1.56
CA THR A 229 13.18 7.33 1.78
C THR A 229 13.66 7.50 3.22
N PRO A 230 12.84 7.25 4.26
CA PRO A 230 13.31 7.26 5.65
C PRO A 230 14.40 6.23 5.95
N ILE A 231 14.25 4.99 5.48
CA ILE A 231 15.27 3.94 5.66
C ILE A 231 16.57 4.36 4.99
N TYR A 232 16.49 4.80 3.73
CA TYR A 232 17.60 5.30 2.94
C TYR A 232 18.37 6.38 3.71
N HIS A 233 17.69 7.45 4.13
CA HIS A 233 18.30 8.54 4.87
C HIS A 233 18.92 8.05 6.18
N TYR A 234 18.28 7.11 6.86
CA TYR A 234 18.83 6.58 8.11
C TYR A 234 20.10 5.76 7.89
N ILE A 235 20.12 4.87 6.89
CA ILE A 235 21.32 4.10 6.53
C ILE A 235 22.46 5.05 6.13
N TYR A 236 22.16 6.04 5.28
CA TYR A 236 23.12 7.02 4.80
C TYR A 236 23.68 7.90 5.93
N ASN A 237 22.81 8.58 6.68
CA ASN A 237 23.22 9.54 7.71
C ASN A 237 24.01 8.87 8.85
N ASN A 238 23.67 7.61 9.18
CA ASN A 238 24.37 6.85 10.22
C ASN A 238 25.57 6.05 9.68
N LYS A 239 25.83 6.11 8.37
CA LYS A 239 26.88 5.35 7.69
C LYS A 239 26.84 3.86 8.01
N LEU A 240 25.64 3.28 8.05
CA LEU A 240 25.46 1.91 8.55
C LEU A 240 26.22 0.89 7.70
N LEU A 241 26.24 1.06 6.38
CA LEU A 241 27.01 0.19 5.49
C LEU A 241 28.52 0.33 5.74
N ASP A 242 29.03 1.54 6.00
CA ASP A 242 30.46 1.73 6.33
C ASP A 242 30.85 1.04 7.63
N LYS A 243 29.91 0.91 8.56
CA LYS A 243 30.08 0.23 9.85
C LYS A 243 29.86 -1.28 9.77
N GLY A 244 29.58 -1.82 8.59
CA GLY A 244 29.35 -3.26 8.40
C GLY A 244 28.00 -3.74 8.92
N ALA A 245 26.99 -2.86 9.03
CA ALA A 245 25.66 -3.28 9.48
C ALA A 245 24.97 -4.16 8.42
N ASN A 246 24.56 -5.36 8.82
CA ASN A 246 23.79 -6.28 7.97
C ASN A 246 22.29 -5.92 7.96
N VAL A 247 21.48 -6.58 7.12
CA VAL A 247 20.03 -6.27 7.00
C VAL A 247 19.30 -6.49 8.33
N ALA A 248 19.67 -7.49 9.13
CA ALA A 248 19.07 -7.73 10.45
C ALA A 248 19.21 -6.51 11.35
N GLN A 249 20.44 -6.04 11.46
CA GLN A 249 20.81 -4.90 12.30
C GLN A 249 20.18 -3.62 11.78
N ILE A 250 20.14 -3.43 10.45
CA ILE A 250 19.48 -2.28 9.83
C ILE A 250 17.99 -2.29 10.19
N ILE A 251 17.29 -3.43 9.97
CA ILE A 251 15.87 -3.61 10.29
C ILE A 251 15.60 -3.26 11.76
N ASP A 252 16.38 -3.80 12.69
CA ASP A 252 16.19 -3.56 14.12
C ASP A 252 16.36 -2.06 14.47
N LEU A 253 17.36 -1.41 13.89
CA LEU A 253 17.61 0.01 14.11
C LEU A 253 16.49 0.86 13.52
N VAL A 254 16.10 0.67 12.26
CA VAL A 254 15.05 1.49 11.65
C VAL A 254 13.69 1.22 12.29
N LYS A 255 13.39 -0.01 12.71
CA LYS A 255 12.19 -0.30 13.50
C LYS A 255 12.14 0.52 14.76
N LYS A 256 13.23 0.52 15.53
CA LYS A 256 13.32 1.26 16.79
C LYS A 256 13.22 2.77 16.59
N HIS A 257 13.85 3.32 15.55
CA HIS A 257 14.07 4.76 15.41
C HIS A 257 13.09 5.46 14.45
N ILE A 258 12.41 4.73 13.57
CA ILE A 258 11.53 5.28 12.52
C ILE A 258 10.14 4.68 12.61
N PHE A 259 10.03 3.35 12.57
CA PHE A 259 8.75 2.66 12.41
C PHE A 259 8.01 2.36 13.73
N ASN A 260 8.60 2.66 14.89
CA ASN A 260 7.95 2.50 16.18
C ASN A 260 7.01 3.68 16.50
N THR A 261 6.04 3.93 15.61
CA THR A 261 5.04 5.00 15.71
C THR A 261 3.66 4.46 15.31
N GLU A 262 2.58 5.16 15.69
CA GLU A 262 1.22 4.76 15.31
C GLU A 262 1.00 4.80 13.78
N GLU A 263 1.80 5.59 13.05
CA GLU A 263 1.74 5.70 11.59
C GLU A 263 2.01 4.37 10.88
N PHE A 264 2.93 3.58 11.42
CA PHE A 264 3.36 2.30 10.86
C PHE A 264 2.83 1.11 11.67
N LYS A 265 1.77 1.33 12.45
CA LYS A 265 1.14 0.24 13.19
C LYS A 265 0.72 -0.88 12.24
N ASP A 266 1.02 -2.11 12.64
CA ASP A 266 0.81 -3.36 11.90
C ASP A 266 1.64 -3.49 10.61
N TYR A 267 2.46 -2.50 10.24
CA TYR A 267 3.38 -2.61 9.13
C TYR A 267 4.58 -3.50 9.52
N LYS A 268 4.83 -4.50 8.70
CA LYS A 268 5.94 -5.44 8.89
C LYS A 268 7.09 -5.06 7.96
N LEU A 269 8.08 -4.40 8.53
CA LEU A 269 9.31 -4.13 7.80
C LEU A 269 10.04 -5.43 7.46
N SER A 270 10.39 -5.54 6.18
CA SER A 270 10.95 -6.69 5.48
C SER A 270 12.40 -6.45 5.04
N ASP A 271 13.06 -7.51 4.58
CA ASP A 271 14.33 -7.41 3.86
C ASP A 271 14.17 -6.58 2.59
N ALA A 272 13.06 -6.79 1.88
CA ALA A 272 12.76 -6.11 0.62
C ALA A 272 12.70 -4.59 0.81
N ASP A 273 12.25 -4.10 1.97
CA ASP A 273 12.21 -2.66 2.25
C ASP A 273 13.61 -2.06 2.41
N VAL A 274 14.54 -2.80 3.04
CA VAL A 274 15.94 -2.37 3.14
C VAL A 274 16.59 -2.37 1.76
N TRP A 275 16.44 -3.44 0.98
CA TRP A 275 16.99 -3.51 -0.37
C TRP A 275 16.36 -2.49 -1.32
N GLY A 276 15.05 -2.28 -1.20
CA GLY A 276 14.28 -1.27 -1.94
C GLY A 276 14.75 0.14 -1.61
N SER A 277 15.06 0.44 -0.34
CA SER A 277 15.62 1.75 0.03
C SER A 277 16.96 2.06 -0.63
N LEU A 278 17.73 1.03 -1.01
CA LEU A 278 19.00 1.27 -1.69
C LEU A 278 18.80 1.82 -3.11
N THR A 279 17.67 1.54 -3.77
CA THR A 279 17.39 1.99 -5.16
C THR A 279 17.24 3.50 -5.27
N LEU A 280 17.00 4.18 -4.15
CA LEU A 280 16.88 5.62 -4.09
C LEU A 280 18.24 6.30 -4.31
N PRO A 281 18.29 7.55 -4.81
CA PRO A 281 19.52 8.30 -4.99
C PRO A 281 20.30 8.55 -3.69
N TRP A 282 21.62 8.24 -3.63
CA TRP A 282 22.44 8.38 -2.42
C TRP A 282 23.09 9.76 -2.27
N GLY A 283 22.25 10.80 -2.15
CA GLY A 283 22.62 12.15 -1.74
C GLY A 283 22.92 13.11 -2.89
N GLU A 284 23.09 14.40 -2.54
CA GLU A 284 23.58 15.42 -3.48
C GLU A 284 25.01 15.07 -3.92
N ARG A 285 25.27 15.14 -5.25
CA ARG A 285 26.57 14.92 -5.92
C ARG A 285 27.78 15.36 -5.09
N ARG A 286 28.28 14.49 -4.20
CA ARG A 286 29.57 14.66 -3.52
C ARG A 286 30.69 13.89 -4.22
N VAL A 287 30.34 13.15 -5.26
CA VAL A 287 31.22 12.43 -6.18
C VAL A 287 30.60 12.50 -7.59
N ASN A 288 31.41 12.47 -8.65
CA ASN A 288 30.96 12.49 -10.06
C ASN A 288 30.14 11.25 -10.48
N LEU A 289 29.63 10.45 -9.53
CA LEU A 289 28.87 9.25 -9.80
C LEU A 289 27.41 9.61 -10.10
N ASN A 290 26.81 8.89 -11.03
CA ASN A 290 25.37 8.97 -11.25
C ASN A 290 24.63 8.07 -10.25
N ILE A 291 23.31 8.24 -10.18
CA ILE A 291 22.42 7.53 -9.26
C ILE A 291 22.52 6.00 -9.39
N ILE A 292 22.66 5.49 -10.61
CA ILE A 292 22.72 4.05 -10.90
C ILE A 292 24.01 3.46 -10.34
N ASP A 293 25.13 4.16 -10.53
CA ASP A 293 26.43 3.73 -10.01
C ASP A 293 26.45 3.72 -8.48
N GLU A 294 25.86 4.74 -7.83
CA GLU A 294 25.73 4.78 -6.37
C GLU A 294 24.86 3.65 -5.84
N TYR A 295 23.69 3.39 -6.43
CA TYR A 295 22.86 2.25 -6.06
C TYR A 295 23.64 0.93 -6.14
N ARG A 296 24.31 0.69 -7.27
CA ARG A 296 25.08 -0.53 -7.48
C ARG A 296 26.13 -0.69 -6.39
N ILE A 297 26.93 0.35 -6.13
CA ILE A 297 27.98 0.33 -5.09
C ILE A 297 27.40 -0.02 -3.72
N ASN A 298 26.29 0.61 -3.32
CA ASN A 298 25.69 0.36 -2.01
C ASN A 298 25.04 -1.02 -1.92
N SER A 299 24.41 -1.50 -2.98
CA SER A 299 23.85 -2.85 -3.05
C SER A 299 24.94 -3.93 -3.02
N ASP A 300 26.08 -3.71 -3.68
CA ASP A 300 27.22 -4.61 -3.68
C ASP A 300 27.89 -4.61 -2.30
N LYS A 301 27.98 -3.44 -1.68
CA LYS A 301 28.49 -3.29 -0.31
C LYS A 301 27.63 -4.05 0.69
N LEU A 302 26.31 -3.88 0.68
CA LEU A 302 25.42 -4.63 1.57
C LEU A 302 25.45 -6.13 1.28
N THR A 303 25.54 -6.52 0.00
CA THR A 303 25.71 -7.92 -0.41
C THR A 303 26.97 -8.52 0.22
N LYS A 304 28.10 -7.81 0.16
CA LYS A 304 29.35 -8.27 0.77
C LYS A 304 29.26 -8.33 2.29
N ILE A 305 28.65 -7.34 2.94
CA ILE A 305 28.43 -7.36 4.39
C ILE A 305 27.61 -8.58 4.80
N GLN A 306 26.56 -8.90 4.05
CA GLN A 306 25.71 -10.05 4.33
C GLN A 306 26.43 -11.38 4.15
N GLN A 307 27.21 -11.53 3.08
CA GLN A 307 28.00 -12.73 2.85
C GLN A 307 29.09 -12.89 3.93
N ASN A 308 29.80 -11.82 4.27
CA ASN A 308 30.78 -11.85 5.35
C ASN A 308 30.12 -12.23 6.67
N TYR A 309 29.01 -11.59 7.04
CA TYR A 309 28.27 -11.95 8.25
C TYR A 309 27.86 -13.44 8.26
N PHE A 310 27.39 -13.97 7.13
CA PHE A 310 27.06 -15.39 7.05
C PHE A 310 28.29 -16.28 7.24
N PHE A 311 29.34 -16.08 6.46
CA PHE A 311 30.50 -16.96 6.48
C PHE A 311 31.33 -16.80 7.76
N ASP A 312 31.54 -15.59 8.26
CA ASP A 312 32.33 -15.31 9.47
C ASP A 312 31.72 -15.97 10.73
N ASN A 313 30.41 -16.27 10.72
CA ASN A 313 29.71 -16.91 11.83
C ASN A 313 29.54 -18.44 11.67
N ILE A 314 30.04 -19.04 10.59
CA ILE A 314 29.96 -20.48 10.35
C ILE A 314 31.32 -21.13 10.58
N GLU A 315 31.35 -22.13 11.44
CA GLU A 315 32.49 -23.01 11.62
C GLU A 315 32.73 -23.89 10.39
N ASP A 316 33.98 -24.25 10.12
CA ASP A 316 34.38 -24.99 8.90
C ASP A 316 33.62 -26.29 8.69
N LYS A 317 33.38 -27.07 9.75
CA LYS A 317 32.55 -28.29 9.69
C LYS A 317 31.12 -27.96 9.22
N LYS A 318 30.54 -26.88 9.75
CA LYS A 318 29.19 -26.42 9.41
C LYS A 318 29.11 -25.84 8.00
N LEU A 319 30.20 -25.28 7.47
CA LEU A 319 30.30 -24.82 6.09
C LEU A 319 30.25 -25.98 5.10
N LEU A 320 30.91 -27.10 5.40
CA LEU A 320 30.85 -28.32 4.59
C LEU A 320 29.45 -28.96 4.64
N GLU A 321 28.84 -29.02 5.83
CA GLU A 321 27.43 -29.44 5.99
C GLU A 321 26.48 -28.52 5.19
N PHE A 322 26.73 -27.21 5.19
CA PHE A 322 25.95 -26.22 4.43
C PHE A 322 26.06 -26.45 2.93
N LYS A 323 27.29 -26.61 2.41
CA LYS A 323 27.52 -26.89 1.00
C LYS A 323 26.71 -28.11 0.54
N SER A 324 26.83 -29.22 1.28
CA SER A 324 26.07 -30.43 0.98
C SER A 324 24.55 -30.21 1.06
N ALA A 325 24.07 -29.49 2.07
CA ALA A 325 22.65 -29.16 2.19
C ALA A 325 22.15 -28.29 1.02
N TYR A 326 22.96 -27.34 0.55
CA TYR A 326 22.63 -26.46 -0.56
C TYR A 326 22.55 -27.21 -1.89
N GLU A 327 23.52 -28.09 -2.18
CA GLU A 327 23.54 -28.92 -3.40
C GLU A 327 22.36 -29.90 -3.48
N ASN A 328 21.89 -30.37 -2.32
CA ASN A 328 20.81 -31.33 -2.22
C ASN A 328 19.44 -30.71 -1.95
N GLU A 329 19.33 -29.37 -1.95
CA GLU A 329 18.09 -28.63 -1.64
C GLU A 329 17.45 -29.04 -0.31
N LYS A 330 18.29 -29.19 0.74
CA LYS A 330 17.92 -29.63 2.11
C LYS A 330 18.40 -28.64 3.16
N LEU A 331 18.19 -27.35 2.91
CA LEU A 331 18.58 -26.23 3.74
C LEU A 331 17.74 -26.09 5.01
N ALA A 332 16.46 -26.47 5.04
CA ALA A 332 15.63 -26.24 6.24
C ALA A 332 16.20 -26.91 7.50
N LYS A 333 16.60 -28.18 7.37
CA LYS A 333 17.23 -28.93 8.46
C LYS A 333 18.58 -28.34 8.84
N TRP A 334 19.36 -27.86 7.86
CA TRP A 334 20.65 -27.25 8.15
C TRP A 334 20.48 -25.95 8.94
N VAL A 335 19.59 -25.06 8.50
CA VAL A 335 19.32 -23.78 9.17
C VAL A 335 18.84 -24.01 10.61
N ASP A 336 17.96 -24.99 10.82
CA ASP A 336 17.47 -25.37 12.16
C ASP A 336 18.58 -25.79 13.14
N ASN A 337 19.69 -26.30 12.61
CA ASN A 337 20.84 -26.76 13.40
C ASN A 337 22.06 -25.83 13.25
N SER A 338 21.84 -24.60 12.78
CA SER A 338 22.87 -23.59 12.56
C SER A 338 22.75 -22.43 13.55
N CYS A 339 23.75 -21.56 13.57
CA CYS A 339 23.71 -20.31 14.33
C CYS A 339 22.65 -19.32 13.83
N PHE A 340 22.05 -19.53 12.65
CA PHE A 340 21.01 -18.68 12.07
C PHE A 340 19.58 -19.10 12.41
N TYR A 341 19.38 -20.09 13.29
CA TYR A 341 18.04 -20.58 13.64
C TYR A 341 17.08 -19.47 14.09
N ASP A 342 17.51 -18.62 15.02
CA ASP A 342 16.67 -17.54 15.56
C ASP A 342 16.38 -16.47 14.52
N GLU A 343 17.38 -16.12 13.70
CA GLU A 343 17.22 -15.18 12.58
C GLU A 343 16.25 -15.72 11.53
N PHE A 344 16.32 -17.01 11.22
CA PHE A 344 15.40 -17.68 10.30
C PHE A 344 13.96 -17.73 10.84
N ARG A 345 13.78 -18.04 12.13
CA ARG A 345 12.46 -17.99 12.77
C ARG A 345 11.88 -16.58 12.73
N HIS A 346 12.71 -15.57 12.97
CA HIS A 346 12.29 -14.18 12.89
C HIS A 346 11.89 -13.80 11.45
N TYR A 347 12.68 -14.20 10.47
CA TYR A 347 12.42 -14.00 9.04
C TYR A 347 11.10 -14.64 8.61
N ILE A 348 10.81 -15.88 9.02
CA ILE A 348 9.51 -16.53 8.75
C ILE A 348 8.35 -15.71 9.31
N LYS A 349 8.47 -15.20 10.55
CA LYS A 349 7.41 -14.41 11.18
C LYS A 349 7.19 -13.06 10.47
N GLN A 350 8.25 -12.46 9.95
CA GLN A 350 8.19 -11.19 9.23
C GLN A 350 7.57 -11.35 7.85
N GLU A 351 8.08 -12.29 7.05
CA GLU A 351 7.83 -12.36 5.60
C GLU A 351 6.76 -13.40 5.22
N PHE A 352 6.65 -14.49 6.00
CA PHE A 352 5.87 -15.69 5.62
C PHE A 352 4.74 -16.02 6.61
N GLU A 353 4.47 -15.17 7.60
CA GLU A 353 3.36 -15.41 8.54
C GLU A 353 2.02 -15.42 7.80
N GLY A 354 1.30 -16.55 7.88
CA GLY A 354 0.02 -16.76 7.21
C GLY A 354 0.13 -17.35 5.79
N TYR A 355 1.34 -17.54 5.27
CA TYR A 355 1.57 -18.23 4.00
C TYR A 355 1.78 -19.73 4.22
N ASN A 356 1.10 -20.56 3.44
CA ASN A 356 1.30 -22.01 3.43
C ASN A 356 2.46 -22.39 2.50
N TRP A 357 3.66 -21.89 2.79
CA TRP A 357 4.87 -22.16 1.99
C TRP A 357 5.70 -23.29 2.61
N PRO A 358 6.25 -24.21 1.80
CA PRO A 358 7.13 -25.26 2.30
C PRO A 358 8.36 -24.67 3.01
N LYS A 359 8.69 -25.21 4.19
CA LYS A 359 9.83 -24.73 5.00
C LYS A 359 11.16 -24.77 4.23
N GLU A 360 11.32 -25.76 3.35
CA GLU A 360 12.50 -25.91 2.50
C GLU A 360 12.64 -24.78 1.47
N GLU A 361 11.54 -24.35 0.87
CA GLU A 361 11.51 -23.20 -0.03
C GLU A 361 11.80 -21.90 0.72
N ILE A 362 11.23 -21.73 1.93
CA ILE A 362 11.51 -20.56 2.77
C ILE A 362 12.98 -20.52 3.20
N ALA A 363 13.57 -21.67 3.56
CA ALA A 363 15.00 -21.75 3.90
C ALA A 363 15.88 -21.40 2.70
N THR A 364 15.54 -21.91 1.52
CA THR A 364 16.22 -21.54 0.27
C THR A 364 16.11 -20.05 -0.02
N TRP A 365 14.91 -19.47 0.16
CA TRP A 365 14.67 -18.05 -0.04
C TRP A 365 15.44 -17.20 0.97
N PHE A 366 15.46 -17.60 2.25
CA PHE A 366 16.25 -16.98 3.29
C PHE A 366 17.73 -16.91 2.90
N ILE A 367 18.34 -18.04 2.55
CA ILE A 367 19.76 -18.07 2.13
C ILE A 367 20.02 -17.18 0.90
N LYS A 368 19.17 -17.28 -0.12
CA LYS A 368 19.36 -16.56 -1.40
C LYS A 368 19.09 -15.06 -1.29
N GLN A 369 18.10 -14.64 -0.52
CA GLN A 369 17.70 -13.24 -0.44
C GLN A 369 18.36 -12.50 0.72
N ARG A 370 18.41 -13.08 1.92
CA ARG A 370 19.03 -12.47 3.10
C ARG A 370 20.54 -12.36 2.94
N PHE A 371 21.18 -13.50 2.67
CA PHE A 371 22.65 -13.60 2.63
C PHE A 371 23.23 -13.43 1.21
N ARG A 372 22.37 -13.33 0.19
CA ARG A 372 22.77 -13.15 -1.22
C ARG A 372 23.68 -14.28 -1.73
N ILE A 373 23.54 -15.47 -1.18
CA ILE A 373 24.22 -16.69 -1.64
C ILE A 373 23.33 -17.31 -2.71
N LYS A 374 23.46 -16.80 -3.93
CA LYS A 374 22.56 -17.14 -5.05
C LYS A 374 22.89 -18.46 -5.74
N ASN A 375 24.13 -18.92 -5.62
CA ASN A 375 24.61 -20.12 -6.29
C ASN A 375 25.76 -20.77 -5.51
N ILE A 376 26.08 -22.00 -5.89
CA ILE A 376 27.11 -22.83 -5.24
C ILE A 376 28.51 -22.24 -5.35
N SER A 377 28.81 -21.47 -6.41
CA SER A 377 30.16 -20.92 -6.63
C SER A 377 30.63 -19.96 -5.54
N ILE A 378 29.69 -19.27 -4.88
CA ILE A 378 30.00 -18.41 -3.73
C ILE A 378 30.47 -19.27 -2.55
N ILE A 379 29.84 -20.42 -2.36
CA ILE A 379 30.16 -21.38 -1.29
C ILE A 379 31.50 -22.06 -1.59
N ASP A 380 31.70 -22.52 -2.83
CA ASP A 380 32.95 -23.16 -3.27
C ASP A 380 34.15 -22.25 -3.04
N LYS A 381 34.04 -20.98 -3.44
CA LYS A 381 35.09 -19.98 -3.24
C LYS A 381 35.44 -19.82 -1.76
N GLU A 382 34.46 -19.85 -0.87
CA GLU A 382 34.72 -19.72 0.56
C GLU A 382 35.37 -20.99 1.15
N VAL A 383 34.93 -22.17 0.71
CA VAL A 383 35.55 -23.44 1.09
C VAL A 383 37.02 -23.50 0.64
N GLU A 384 37.31 -23.02 -0.57
CA GLU A 384 38.68 -22.87 -1.09
C GLU A 384 39.49 -21.87 -0.28
N ASN A 385 38.95 -20.67 0.00
CA ASN A 385 39.63 -19.63 0.79
C ASN A 385 40.06 -20.14 2.18
N ARG A 386 39.28 -21.05 2.77
CA ARG A 386 39.56 -21.66 4.08
C ARG A 386 40.41 -22.93 4.02
N ASN A 387 40.85 -23.34 2.82
CA ASN A 387 41.64 -24.56 2.59
C ASN A 387 40.97 -25.85 3.11
N LEU A 388 39.65 -25.94 3.08
CA LEU A 388 38.93 -27.07 3.70
C LEU A 388 38.93 -28.34 2.85
N LEU A 389 39.10 -28.23 1.53
CA LEU A 389 39.19 -29.40 0.64
C LEU A 389 40.47 -30.21 0.90
N ALA A 390 41.60 -29.55 1.17
CA ALA A 390 42.87 -30.21 1.50
C ALA A 390 42.86 -30.88 2.89
N GLN A 391 42.05 -30.37 3.83
CA GLN A 391 41.92 -30.94 5.18
C GLN A 391 41.09 -32.23 5.21
N GLN A 392 40.09 -32.37 4.32
CA GLN A 392 39.32 -33.61 4.20
C GLN A 392 40.14 -34.78 3.61
N GLU A 393 41.04 -34.51 2.66
CA GLU A 393 41.93 -35.55 2.10
C GLU A 393 42.91 -36.09 3.15
N HIS A 394 43.48 -35.22 3.98
CA HIS A 394 44.39 -35.64 5.06
C HIS A 394 43.72 -36.30 6.27
N GLN A 395 42.41 -36.14 6.48
CA GLN A 395 41.66 -36.88 7.51
C GLN A 395 41.25 -38.28 7.04
N LYS A 396 40.96 -38.47 5.76
CA LYS A 396 40.67 -39.81 5.20
C LYS A 396 41.89 -40.73 5.18
N ASP A 397 43.09 -40.17 5.11
CA ASP A 397 44.35 -40.94 5.17
C ASP A 397 44.79 -41.30 6.60
N LYS A 398 44.01 -40.93 7.63
CA LYS A 398 44.31 -41.18 9.05
C LYS A 398 43.27 -42.05 9.78
N GLU A 399 42.26 -42.54 9.08
CA GLU A 399 41.39 -43.66 9.53
C GLU A 399 41.89 -44.97 8.90
#